data_AF-A0A2P8K6I0-F1
#
_entry.id   AF-A0A2P8K6I0-F1
#
_cell.length_a   1.000
_cell.length_b   1.000
_cell.length_c   1.000
_cell.angle_alpha   90.00
_cell.angle_beta   90.00
_cell.angle_gamma   90.00
#
_symmetry.space_group_name_H-M   'P 1'
#
loop_
_entity.id
_entity.type
_entity.pdbx_description
1 polymer ?
#
loop_
_entity_poly.entity_id
_entity_poly.type
_entity_poly.pdbx_seq_one_letter_code
_entity_poly.pdbx_strand_id
1 'polypeptide(L)'
;IKDTARVLGRMYDGIQYRGHGQEVVETLAQYAGVPVWNGLTNEFHPTQLLADLLTMKEHLPGKAFNQMTLVYAGDARNNMGNSMLEAAALTGLDLRLVAPSACWPEAALVETCTALAKQQGGNITLTEDIA
;
A
#
# COMPACT_ATOMS: atom_id res chain seq x y z
N ILE A 1 -10.67 11.29 -18.22
CA ILE A 1 -9.20 11.23 -17.93
C ILE A 1 -8.34 10.87 -19.14
N LYS A 2 -8.79 10.01 -20.08
CA LYS A 2 -8.00 9.58 -21.26
C LYS A 2 -7.44 10.73 -22.11
N ASP A 3 -8.25 11.74 -22.41
CA ASP A 3 -7.80 12.87 -23.24
C ASP A 3 -6.79 13.76 -22.50
N THR A 4 -7.05 14.03 -21.21
CA THR A 4 -6.11 14.72 -20.32
C THR A 4 -4.75 14.01 -20.28
N ALA A 5 -4.74 12.67 -20.17
CA ALA A 5 -3.51 11.89 -20.16
C ALA A 5 -2.66 12.12 -21.41
N ARG A 6 -3.27 12.02 -22.59
CA ARG A 6 -2.57 12.20 -23.87
C ARG A 6 -2.04 13.62 -24.06
N VAL A 7 -2.77 14.62 -23.58
CA VAL A 7 -2.32 16.03 -23.65
C VAL A 7 -1.12 16.24 -22.73
N LEU A 8 -1.23 15.84 -21.46
CA LEU A 8 -0.15 16.02 -20.48
C LEU A 8 1.12 15.25 -20.87
N GLY A 9 0.98 14.02 -21.37
CA GLY A 9 2.11 13.20 -21.78
C GLY A 9 2.88 13.69 -23.02
N ARG A 10 2.37 14.72 -23.71
CA ARG A 10 3.10 15.43 -24.78
C ARG A 10 3.79 16.70 -24.29
N MET A 11 3.55 17.10 -23.05
CA MET A 11 4.06 18.35 -22.46
C MET A 11 5.01 18.11 -21.28
N TYR A 12 4.84 17.02 -20.54
CA TYR A 12 5.59 16.72 -19.32
C TYR A 12 6.29 15.36 -19.43
N ASP A 13 7.44 15.23 -18.77
CA ASP A 13 8.23 13.98 -18.74
C ASP A 13 7.73 12.94 -17.73
N GLY A 14 6.82 13.33 -16.83
CA GLY A 14 6.21 12.44 -15.83
C GLY A 14 5.04 13.11 -15.13
N ILE A 15 4.14 12.30 -14.56
CA ILE A 15 2.89 12.79 -13.97
C ILE A 15 2.69 12.16 -12.58
N GLN A 16 2.49 12.98 -11.56
CA GLN A 16 1.97 12.51 -10.28
C GLN A 16 0.44 12.65 -10.29
N TYR A 17 -0.25 11.66 -9.74
CA TYR A 17 -1.69 11.72 -9.50
C TYR A 17 -2.02 11.53 -8.03
N ARG A 18 -2.88 12.40 -7.50
CA ARG A 18 -3.54 12.22 -6.20
C ARG A 18 -5.02 12.51 -6.37
N GLY A 19 -5.88 11.58 -5.96
CA GLY A 19 -7.32 11.73 -6.11
C GLY A 19 -8.09 10.48 -5.71
N HIS A 20 -9.13 10.18 -6.47
CA HIS A 20 -10.07 9.09 -6.20
C HIS A 20 -9.89 7.99 -7.23
N GLY A 21 -10.13 6.74 -6.81
CA GLY A 21 -10.19 5.57 -7.68
C GLY A 21 -8.85 5.16 -8.29
N GLN A 22 -8.44 3.94 -8.03
CA GLN A 22 -7.24 3.33 -8.62
C GLN A 22 -7.35 3.24 -10.15
N GLU A 23 -8.55 3.05 -10.69
CA GLU A 23 -8.81 3.00 -12.12
C GLU A 23 -8.47 4.32 -12.84
N VAL A 24 -8.54 5.45 -12.13
CA VAL A 24 -8.23 6.77 -12.70
C VAL A 24 -6.73 6.91 -12.94
N VAL A 25 -5.90 6.52 -11.96
CA VAL A 25 -4.43 6.57 -12.11
C VAL A 25 -3.93 5.51 -13.10
N GLU A 26 -4.57 4.34 -13.15
CA GLU A 26 -4.27 3.31 -14.14
C GLU A 26 -4.61 3.77 -15.57
N THR A 27 -5.78 4.39 -15.75
CA THR A 27 -6.15 4.98 -17.04
C THR A 27 -5.19 6.12 -17.40
N LEU A 28 -4.78 6.96 -16.45
CA LEU A 28 -3.80 8.01 -16.70
C LEU A 28 -2.47 7.41 -17.18
N ALA A 29 -1.97 6.38 -16.49
CA ALA A 29 -0.75 5.65 -16.87
C ALA A 29 -0.85 5.01 -18.26
N GLN A 30 -1.99 4.39 -18.58
CA GLN A 30 -2.20 3.73 -19.87
C GLN A 30 -2.12 4.69 -21.06
N TYR A 31 -2.62 5.94 -20.92
CA TYR A 31 -2.76 6.87 -22.04
C TYR A 31 -1.75 8.02 -22.04
N ALA A 32 -0.99 8.24 -20.97
CA ALA A 32 -0.03 9.34 -20.89
C ALA A 32 1.23 9.10 -21.75
N GLY A 33 1.74 7.87 -21.80
CA GLY A 33 2.99 7.58 -22.53
C GLY A 33 4.26 8.10 -21.84
N VAL A 34 4.14 8.58 -20.60
CA VAL A 34 5.22 8.94 -19.68
C VAL A 34 4.97 8.29 -18.31
N PRO A 35 5.98 8.14 -17.43
CA PRO A 35 5.79 7.58 -16.10
C PRO A 35 4.69 8.31 -15.31
N VAL A 36 3.83 7.53 -14.67
CA VAL A 36 2.77 8.04 -13.79
C VAL A 36 2.95 7.46 -12.39
N TRP A 37 2.97 8.33 -11.38
CA TRP A 37 3.17 7.95 -9.98
C TRP A 37 1.90 8.18 -9.18
N ASN A 38 1.41 7.13 -8.50
CA ASN A 38 0.30 7.26 -7.56
C ASN A 38 0.77 7.91 -6.25
N GLY A 39 0.36 9.16 -6.04
CA GLY A 39 0.60 9.91 -4.82
C GLY A 39 -0.41 9.60 -3.70
N LEU A 40 -1.64 9.19 -4.03
CA LEU A 40 -2.68 8.62 -3.17
C LEU A 40 -3.96 8.41 -4.00
N THR A 41 -4.59 7.24 -3.84
CA THR A 41 -5.95 6.91 -4.32
C THR A 41 -6.84 6.51 -3.13
N ASN A 42 -8.10 6.15 -3.40
CA ASN A 42 -8.99 5.63 -2.35
C ASN A 42 -8.48 4.26 -1.84
N GLU A 43 -7.84 3.50 -2.73
CA GLU A 43 -7.44 2.12 -2.51
C GLU A 43 -6.00 2.00 -2.01
N PHE A 44 -5.08 2.87 -2.43
CA PHE A 44 -3.65 2.74 -2.10
C PHE A 44 -2.93 4.08 -1.89
N HIS A 45 -1.89 4.06 -1.05
CA HIS A 45 -0.98 5.18 -0.80
C HIS A 45 0.48 4.70 -0.81
N PRO A 46 1.00 4.24 -1.95
CA PRO A 46 2.30 3.54 -2.02
C PRO A 46 3.48 4.43 -1.64
N THR A 47 3.39 5.74 -1.92
CA THR A 47 4.44 6.71 -1.59
C THR A 47 4.63 6.88 -0.07
N GLN A 48 3.56 6.82 0.72
CA GLN A 48 3.63 6.89 2.18
C GLN A 48 4.37 5.67 2.73
N LEU A 49 4.06 4.46 2.22
CA LEU A 49 4.75 3.25 2.65
C LEU A 49 6.25 3.26 2.41
N LEU A 50 6.71 3.83 1.29
CA LEU A 50 8.15 3.95 1.05
C LEU A 50 8.83 4.78 2.15
N ALA A 51 8.19 5.86 2.58
CA ALA A 51 8.68 6.68 3.68
C ALA A 51 8.63 5.93 5.02
N ASP A 52 7.52 5.23 5.30
CA ASP A 52 7.34 4.47 6.55
C ASP A 52 8.37 3.34 6.67
N LEU A 53 8.57 2.57 5.60
CA LEU A 53 9.55 1.48 5.54
C LEU A 53 10.99 1.99 5.71
N LEU A 54 11.34 3.13 5.11
CA LEU A 54 12.63 3.77 5.33
C LEU A 54 12.79 4.17 6.80
N THR A 55 11.78 4.83 7.38
CA THR A 55 11.77 5.26 8.78
C THR A 55 11.94 4.07 9.72
N MET A 56 11.23 2.95 9.48
CA MET A 56 11.37 1.73 10.26
C MET A 56 12.80 1.18 10.20
N LYS A 57 13.45 1.18 9.04
CA LYS A 57 14.86 0.76 8.90
C LYS A 57 15.82 1.67 9.64
N GLU A 58 15.59 2.98 9.62
CA GLU A 58 16.42 3.97 10.32
C GLU A 58 16.29 3.83 11.85
N HIS A 59 15.09 3.54 12.34
CA HIS A 59 14.82 3.37 13.77
C HIS A 59 15.17 1.98 14.32
N LEU A 60 15.31 0.97 13.46
CA LEU A 60 15.72 -0.39 13.82
C LEU A 60 16.91 -0.84 12.95
N PRO A 61 18.08 -0.18 13.06
CA PRO A 61 19.22 -0.44 12.18
C PRO A 61 19.70 -1.90 12.32
N GLY A 62 19.99 -2.52 11.17
CA GLY A 62 20.47 -3.90 11.10
C GLY A 62 19.39 -4.98 11.22
N LYS A 63 18.13 -4.63 11.53
CA LYS A 63 17.01 -5.56 11.45
C LYS A 63 16.47 -5.64 10.03
N ALA A 64 16.23 -6.85 9.55
CA ALA A 64 15.41 -7.09 8.36
C ALA A 64 13.93 -6.86 8.69
N PHE A 65 13.11 -6.55 7.69
CA PHE A 65 11.68 -6.30 7.90
C PHE A 65 10.93 -7.51 8.48
N ASN A 66 11.31 -8.73 8.10
CA ASN A 66 10.75 -9.96 8.67
C ASN A 66 11.16 -10.25 10.12
N GLN A 67 11.94 -9.36 10.74
CA GLN A 67 12.26 -9.36 12.17
C GLN A 67 11.55 -8.21 12.91
N MET A 68 10.65 -7.49 12.22
CA MET A 68 9.88 -6.38 12.76
C MET A 68 8.40 -6.76 12.80
N THR A 69 7.75 -6.36 13.90
CA THR A 69 6.29 -6.39 14.03
C THR A 69 5.77 -4.97 13.84
N LEU A 70 4.78 -4.81 12.96
CA LEU A 70 4.11 -3.55 12.72
C LEU A 70 2.62 -3.70 13.04
N VAL A 71 2.11 -2.82 13.90
CA VAL A 71 0.68 -2.75 14.25
C VAL A 71 0.07 -1.53 13.59
N TYR A 72 -1.03 -1.71 12.87
CA TYR A 72 -1.89 -0.64 12.39
C TYR A 72 -3.24 -0.77 13.09
N ALA A 73 -3.60 0.26 13.87
CA ALA A 73 -4.80 0.29 14.67
C ALA A 73 -5.80 1.34 14.16
N GLY A 74 -7.09 1.03 14.20
CA GLY A 74 -8.17 1.94 13.78
C GLY A 74 -8.93 1.44 12.57
N ASP A 75 -9.18 2.32 11.59
CA ASP A 75 -9.84 1.94 10.35
C ASP A 75 -8.84 1.30 9.38
N ALA A 76 -8.84 -0.03 9.31
CA ALA A 76 -7.98 -0.82 8.43
C ALA A 76 -8.56 -1.03 7.03
N ARG A 77 -9.74 -0.49 6.72
CA ARG A 77 -10.39 -0.58 5.40
C ARG A 77 -10.28 0.73 4.63
N ASN A 78 -9.10 1.32 4.66
CA ASN A 78 -8.76 2.50 3.88
C ASN A 78 -7.50 2.24 3.04
N ASN A 79 -7.08 3.25 2.28
CA ASN A 79 -5.88 3.17 1.46
C ASN A 79 -4.62 2.76 2.25
N MET A 80 -4.47 3.21 3.49
CA MET A 80 -3.33 2.83 4.32
C MET A 80 -3.40 1.36 4.74
N GLY A 81 -4.55 0.86 5.18
CA GLY A 81 -4.72 -0.56 5.52
C GLY A 81 -4.39 -1.49 4.35
N ASN A 82 -4.90 -1.17 3.16
CA ASN A 82 -4.56 -1.89 1.93
C ASN A 82 -3.08 -1.82 1.58
N SER A 83 -2.49 -0.63 1.69
CA SER A 83 -1.06 -0.44 1.43
C SER A 83 -0.23 -1.27 2.40
N MET A 84 -0.55 -1.27 3.70
CA MET A 84 0.14 -2.08 4.70
C MET A 84 0.15 -3.58 4.36
N LEU A 85 -0.94 -4.12 3.79
CA LEU A 85 -0.97 -5.50 3.27
C LEU A 85 0.08 -5.72 2.18
N GLU A 86 0.22 -4.78 1.23
CA GLU A 86 1.26 -4.85 0.19
C GLU A 86 2.67 -4.75 0.78
N ALA A 87 2.90 -3.87 1.77
CA ALA A 87 4.17 -3.81 2.48
C ALA A 87 4.53 -5.16 3.10
N ALA A 88 3.61 -5.80 3.82
CA ALA A 88 3.84 -7.10 4.43
C ALA A 88 4.11 -8.18 3.38
N ALA A 89 3.35 -8.19 2.27
CA ALA A 89 3.52 -9.11 1.15
C ALA A 89 4.91 -9.03 0.51
N LEU A 90 5.48 -7.82 0.39
CA LEU A 90 6.77 -7.58 -0.25
C LEU A 90 7.97 -7.72 0.70
N THR A 91 7.78 -7.45 1.99
CA THR A 91 8.89 -7.32 2.94
C THR A 91 8.95 -8.42 4.00
N GLY A 92 7.85 -9.17 4.20
CA GLY A 92 7.75 -10.20 5.22
C GLY A 92 7.55 -9.66 6.63
N LEU A 93 7.01 -8.46 6.82
CA LEU A 93 6.62 -7.96 8.15
C LEU A 93 5.68 -8.94 8.88
N ASP A 94 5.78 -8.98 10.21
CA ASP A 94 4.66 -9.43 11.07
C ASP A 94 3.67 -8.27 11.19
N LEU A 95 2.73 -8.19 10.25
CA LEU A 95 1.71 -7.15 10.21
C LEU A 95 0.51 -7.54 11.05
N ARG A 96 0.05 -6.61 11.89
CA ARG A 96 -1.17 -6.76 12.68
C ARG A 96 -2.12 -5.62 12.39
N LEU A 97 -3.26 -5.94 11.80
CA LEU A 97 -4.36 -5.01 11.62
C LEU A 97 -5.32 -5.19 12.80
N VAL A 98 -5.23 -4.27 13.76
CA VAL A 98 -6.03 -4.29 15.00
C VAL A 98 -7.19 -3.32 14.82
N ALA A 99 -8.33 -3.86 14.43
CA ALA A 99 -9.48 -3.08 13.99
C ALA A 99 -10.77 -3.85 14.25
N PRO A 100 -11.91 -3.15 14.46
CA PRO A 100 -13.22 -3.79 14.38
C PRO A 100 -13.37 -4.51 13.03
N SER A 101 -14.02 -5.67 13.02
CA SER A 101 -14.20 -6.50 11.82
C SER A 101 -14.91 -5.76 10.68
N ALA A 102 -15.81 -4.82 11.01
CA ALA A 102 -16.46 -3.94 10.03
C ALA A 102 -15.48 -3.01 9.26
N CYS A 103 -14.30 -2.77 9.84
CA CYS A 103 -13.21 -1.96 9.30
C CYS A 103 -12.04 -2.82 8.80
N TRP A 104 -12.25 -4.12 8.55
CA TRP A 104 -11.21 -4.94 7.94
C TRP A 104 -11.11 -4.72 6.43
N PRO A 105 -9.91 -4.83 5.83
CA PRO A 105 -9.72 -4.79 4.39
C PRO A 105 -10.47 -5.91 3.67
N GLU A 106 -10.57 -5.81 2.35
CA GLU A 106 -11.19 -6.84 1.52
C GLU A 106 -10.47 -8.20 1.66
N ALA A 107 -11.26 -9.26 1.92
CA ALA A 107 -10.72 -10.59 2.23
C ALA A 107 -9.82 -11.16 1.11
N ALA A 108 -10.14 -10.90 -0.16
CA ALA A 108 -9.34 -11.38 -1.29
C ALA A 108 -7.93 -10.75 -1.32
N LEU A 109 -7.82 -9.47 -0.98
CA LEU A 109 -6.53 -8.79 -0.86
C LEU A 109 -5.76 -9.32 0.35
N VAL A 110 -6.44 -9.49 1.50
CA VAL A 110 -5.84 -10.07 2.70
C VAL A 110 -5.28 -11.46 2.41
N GLU A 111 -6.04 -12.34 1.75
CA GLU A 111 -5.62 -13.70 1.41
C GLU A 111 -4.37 -13.69 0.52
N THR A 112 -4.42 -12.91 -0.57
CA THR A 112 -3.30 -12.78 -1.51
C THR A 112 -2.04 -12.28 -0.82
N CYS A 113 -2.15 -11.18 -0.06
CA CYS A 113 -1.02 -10.59 0.65
C CYS A 113 -0.50 -11.49 1.78
N THR A 114 -1.38 -12.23 2.46
CA THR A 114 -0.97 -13.17 3.52
C THR A 114 -0.14 -14.32 2.93
N ALA A 115 -0.54 -14.85 1.77
CA ALA A 115 0.21 -15.91 1.09
C ALA A 115 1.62 -15.44 0.70
N LEU A 116 1.73 -14.23 0.15
CA LEU A 116 3.02 -13.62 -0.22
C LEU A 116 3.87 -13.28 1.00
N ALA A 117 3.29 -12.70 2.06
CA ALA A 117 4.00 -12.35 3.29
C ALA A 117 4.66 -13.58 3.93
N LYS A 118 3.96 -14.73 3.95
CA LYS A 118 4.51 -16.00 4.44
C LYS A 118 5.71 -16.48 3.63
N GLN A 119 5.71 -16.29 2.31
CA GLN A 119 6.87 -16.63 1.46
C GLN A 119 8.10 -15.77 1.80
N GLN A 120 7.89 -14.55 2.29
CA GLN A 120 8.95 -13.63 2.74
C GLN A 120 9.36 -13.83 4.22
N GLY A 121 8.77 -14.80 4.91
CA GLY A 121 9.03 -15.08 6.33
C GLY A 121 8.22 -14.24 7.32
N GLY A 122 7.17 -13.56 6.85
CA GLY A 122 6.25 -12.76 7.65
C GLY A 122 4.89 -13.41 7.88
N ASN A 123 3.97 -12.63 8.43
CA ASN A 123 2.57 -13.02 8.58
C ASN A 123 1.66 -11.79 8.63
N ILE A 124 0.37 -11.98 8.35
CA ILE A 124 -0.66 -10.95 8.50
C ILE A 124 -1.71 -11.48 9.48
N THR A 125 -1.97 -10.70 10.53
CA THR A 125 -2.97 -11.00 11.55
C THR A 125 -4.04 -9.91 11.56
N LEU A 126 -5.30 -10.29 11.40
CA LEU A 126 -6.46 -9.40 11.61
C LEU A 126 -7.09 -9.80 12.95
N THR A 127 -7.32 -8.83 13.82
CA THR A 127 -7.90 -9.07 15.14
C THR A 127 -8.71 -7.86 15.61
N GLU A 128 -9.78 -8.12 16.36
CA GLU A 128 -10.52 -7.08 17.10
C GLU A 128 -9.92 -6.86 18.49
N ASP A 129 -9.04 -7.75 18.96
CA ASP A 129 -8.41 -7.69 20.27
C ASP A 129 -7.13 -6.85 20.24
N ILE A 130 -7.01 -5.95 21.21
CA ILE A 130 -5.86 -5.07 21.43
C ILE A 130 -4.81 -5.76 22.32
N ALA A 131 -5.20 -6.75 23.14
CA ALA A 131 -4.38 -7.39 24.17
C ALA A 131 -3.91 -8.81 23.82
#